data_AF-A0A8T4SKD7-F1
#
_entry.id   AF-A0A8T4SKD7-F1
#
_cell.length_a   1.000
_cell.length_b   1.000
_cell.length_c   1.000
_cell.angle_alpha   90.00
_cell.angle_beta   90.00
_cell.angle_gamma   90.00
#
_symmetry.space_group_name_H-M   'P 1'
#
loop_
_entity.id
_entity.type
_entity.pdbx_description
1 polymer ?
#
loop_
_entity_poly.entity_id
_entity_poly.type
_entity_poly.pdbx_seq_one_letter_code
_entity_poly.pdbx_strand_id
1 'polypeptide(L)'
;MFIRTKIIKGKKYAYLVENTWTQKGSRQKTVEYLGKICELGKTKTILFEEFIKKRDSQSSSNLSVEDYFKNTDTKTVILDFLCCELEKHGFNTLSRYVLVKNNIVADMTKLKFFKNNTSEAGMDVVLKVNNEYMCQYSIKRLFGLKVEGDDHYCGQQLAETIVAAGIVTEPDTFILLFEKLYKDEKLVVSG
;
A
#
# COMPACT_ATOMS: atom_id res chain seq x y z
N MET A 1 -13.70 -7.05 7.75
CA MET A 1 -14.17 -6.53 6.44
C MET A 1 -13.23 -7.03 5.37
N PHE A 2 -13.67 -7.09 4.11
CA PHE A 2 -12.81 -7.44 2.99
C PHE A 2 -13.28 -6.75 1.70
N ILE A 3 -12.43 -6.73 0.67
CA ILE A 3 -12.74 -6.13 -0.62
C ILE A 3 -13.41 -7.17 -1.51
N ARG A 4 -14.58 -6.83 -2.05
CA ARG A 4 -15.32 -7.63 -3.02
C ARG A 4 -15.37 -6.93 -4.37
N THR A 5 -15.16 -7.68 -5.44
CA THR A 5 -15.28 -7.20 -6.81
C THR A 5 -16.67 -7.50 -7.39
N LYS A 6 -17.24 -6.54 -8.13
CA LYS A 6 -18.45 -6.73 -8.94
C LYS A 6 -18.20 -6.28 -10.38
N ILE A 7 -18.85 -6.95 -11.33
CA ILE A 7 -18.84 -6.56 -12.74
C ILE A 7 -20.19 -5.91 -13.06
N ILE A 8 -20.16 -4.68 -13.56
CA ILE A 8 -21.36 -3.91 -13.93
C ILE A 8 -21.11 -3.34 -15.33
N LYS A 9 -21.96 -3.72 -16.30
CA LYS A 9 -21.81 -3.31 -17.71
C LYS A 9 -20.38 -3.54 -18.26
N GLY A 10 -19.82 -4.71 -17.97
CA GLY A 10 -18.46 -5.11 -18.40
C GLY A 10 -17.30 -4.43 -17.66
N LYS A 11 -17.56 -3.53 -16.72
CA LYS A 11 -16.52 -2.83 -15.94
C LYS A 11 -16.43 -3.44 -14.53
N LYS A 12 -15.20 -3.58 -14.00
CA LYS A 12 -14.92 -4.10 -12.66
C LYS A 12 -14.90 -2.97 -11.62
N TYR A 13 -15.52 -3.21 -10.47
CA TYR A 13 -15.66 -2.26 -9.37
C TYR A 13 -15.37 -2.93 -8.03
N ALA A 14 -14.72 -2.22 -7.13
CA ALA A 14 -14.37 -2.70 -5.79
C ALA A 14 -15.32 -2.11 -4.74
N TYR A 15 -15.70 -2.95 -3.78
CA TYR A 15 -16.56 -2.58 -2.66
C TYR A 15 -15.96 -3.13 -1.37
N LEU A 16 -16.00 -2.35 -0.30
CA LEU A 16 -15.73 -2.83 1.04
C LEU A 16 -16.99 -3.50 1.59
N VAL A 17 -16.85 -4.72 2.09
CA VAL A 17 -17.98 -5.48 2.65
C VAL A 17 -17.65 -6.04 4.03
N GLU A 18 -18.69 -6.19 4.83
CA GLU A 18 -18.65 -6.86 6.14
C GLU A 18 -19.59 -8.07 6.17
N ASN A 19 -19.18 -9.13 6.87
CA ASN A 19 -20.05 -10.27 7.15
C ASN A 19 -20.86 -9.96 8.40
N THR A 20 -22.18 -10.18 8.33
CA THR A 20 -23.11 -10.05 9.46
C THR A 20 -23.87 -11.35 9.64
N TRP A 21 -24.04 -11.80 10.90
CA TRP A 21 -24.85 -12.96 11.21
C TRP A 21 -26.30 -12.54 11.42
N THR A 22 -27.23 -13.27 10.80
CA THR A 22 -28.68 -13.09 10.97
C THR A 22 -29.31 -14.42 11.37
N GLN A 23 -30.58 -14.42 11.82
CA GLN A 23 -31.33 -15.64 12.10
C GLN A 23 -31.40 -16.62 10.92
N LYS A 24 -31.26 -16.11 9.67
CA LYS A 24 -31.27 -16.92 8.44
C LYS A 24 -29.85 -17.28 7.94
N GLY A 25 -28.82 -17.06 8.76
CA GLY A 25 -27.42 -17.31 8.43
C GLY A 25 -26.62 -16.05 8.11
N SER A 26 -25.41 -16.26 7.58
CA SER A 26 -24.47 -15.19 7.24
C SER A 26 -24.97 -14.36 6.05
N ARG A 27 -24.91 -13.04 6.18
CA ARG A 27 -25.19 -12.04 5.15
C ARG A 27 -23.97 -11.15 4.95
N GLN A 28 -23.86 -10.57 3.76
CA GLN A 28 -22.84 -9.57 3.45
C GLN A 28 -23.49 -8.20 3.30
N LYS A 29 -22.98 -7.22 4.04
CA LYS A 29 -23.39 -5.83 3.92
C LYS A 29 -22.29 -5.04 3.21
N THR A 30 -22.68 -4.22 2.23
CA THR A 30 -21.75 -3.28 1.58
C THR A 30 -21.56 -2.08 2.50
N VAL A 31 -20.32 -1.83 2.87
CA VAL A 31 -19.92 -0.71 3.74
C VAL A 31 -19.60 0.51 2.89
N GLU A 32 -18.83 0.32 1.82
CA GLU A 32 -18.31 1.43 1.03
C GLU A 32 -18.10 1.00 -0.43
N TYR A 33 -18.29 1.94 -1.37
CA TYR A 33 -17.81 1.82 -2.73
C TYR A 33 -16.39 2.38 -2.82
N LEU A 34 -15.42 1.56 -3.23
CA LEU A 34 -14.00 1.92 -3.20
C LEU A 34 -13.49 2.52 -4.52
N GLY A 35 -14.22 2.32 -5.61
CA GLY A 35 -13.83 2.84 -6.93
C GLY A 35 -13.84 1.80 -8.04
N LYS A 36 -13.56 2.27 -9.25
CA LYS A 36 -13.40 1.41 -10.43
C LYS A 36 -12.03 0.73 -10.38
N ILE A 37 -11.99 -0.58 -10.66
CA ILE A 37 -10.75 -1.33 -10.67
C ILE A 37 -9.96 -1.04 -11.95
N CYS A 38 -8.69 -0.67 -11.78
CA CYS A 38 -7.69 -0.56 -12.83
C CYS A 38 -6.65 -1.68 -12.62
N GLU A 39 -6.60 -2.64 -13.54
CA GLU A 39 -5.66 -3.76 -13.46
C GLU A 39 -4.29 -3.32 -14.01
N LEU A 40 -3.23 -3.58 -13.25
CA LEU A 40 -1.87 -3.18 -13.59
C LEU A 40 -0.99 -4.41 -13.74
N GLY A 41 -0.37 -4.57 -14.91
CA GLY A 41 0.73 -5.51 -15.10
C GLY A 41 2.01 -4.99 -14.48
N LYS A 42 2.86 -5.90 -13.99
CA LYS A 42 4.24 -5.56 -13.60
C LYS A 42 5.04 -5.27 -14.86
N THR A 43 5.77 -4.17 -14.87
CA THR A 43 6.54 -3.69 -16.04
C THR A 43 8.04 -3.65 -15.79
N LYS A 44 8.46 -3.61 -14.53
CA LYS A 44 9.86 -3.51 -14.11
C LYS A 44 10.12 -4.42 -12.92
N THR A 45 11.35 -4.88 -12.81
CA THR A 45 11.88 -5.50 -11.58
C THR A 45 12.85 -4.50 -11.00
N ILE A 46 12.51 -3.95 -9.84
CA ILE A 46 13.31 -2.96 -9.10
C ILE A 46 13.31 -3.45 -7.66
N LEU A 47 14.49 -3.60 -7.08
CA LEU A 47 14.62 -3.93 -5.66
C LEU A 47 14.38 -2.67 -4.81
N PHE A 48 13.91 -2.84 -3.57
CA PHE A 48 13.68 -1.67 -2.69
C PHE A 48 14.95 -0.84 -2.49
N GLU A 49 16.11 -1.50 -2.35
CA GLU A 49 17.41 -0.85 -2.20
C GLU A 49 17.78 0.02 -3.43
N GLU A 50 17.54 -0.47 -4.64
CA GLU A 50 17.78 0.29 -5.87
C GLU A 50 16.87 1.52 -5.95
N PHE A 51 15.63 1.37 -5.50
CA PHE A 51 14.65 2.46 -5.47
C PHE A 51 15.08 3.58 -4.51
N ILE A 52 15.50 3.26 -3.28
CA ILE A 52 15.95 4.27 -2.31
C ILE A 52 17.23 4.97 -2.78
N LYS A 53 18.19 4.24 -3.36
CA LYS A 53 19.42 4.81 -3.92
C LYS A 53 19.13 5.80 -5.06
N LYS A 54 18.20 5.45 -5.95
CA LYS A 54 17.73 6.35 -7.01
C LYS A 54 17.05 7.60 -6.45
N ARG A 55 16.29 7.50 -5.37
CA ARG A 55 15.64 8.67 -4.75
C ARG A 55 16.63 9.59 -4.08
N ASP A 56 17.66 9.04 -3.47
CA ASP A 56 18.65 9.80 -2.72
C ASP A 56 19.78 10.36 -3.60
N SER A 57 19.54 10.53 -4.92
CA SER A 57 20.48 11.02 -5.95
C SER A 57 21.11 12.42 -5.67
N GLN A 58 20.88 13.02 -4.50
CA GLN A 58 21.60 14.19 -4.00
C GLN A 58 22.69 13.86 -2.95
N SER A 59 22.77 12.62 -2.46
CA SER A 59 23.83 12.16 -1.57
C SER A 59 24.72 11.16 -2.30
N SER A 60 25.99 11.52 -2.52
CA SER A 60 27.06 10.60 -2.95
C SER A 60 27.41 9.54 -1.89
N SER A 61 26.47 9.15 -1.04
CA SER A 61 26.67 8.21 0.05
C SER A 61 26.33 6.79 -0.40
N ASN A 62 27.18 5.84 -0.02
CA ASN A 62 26.85 4.42 0.01
C ASN A 62 25.80 4.16 1.11
N LEU A 63 24.60 4.74 0.98
CA LEU A 63 23.53 4.53 1.95
C LEU A 63 23.08 3.07 1.86
N SER A 64 23.34 2.31 2.93
CA SER A 64 22.83 0.96 3.08
C SER A 64 21.33 1.00 3.34
N VAL A 65 20.62 -0.09 3.00
CA VAL A 65 19.19 -0.21 3.31
C VAL A 65 18.98 -0.14 4.82
N GLU A 66 19.85 -0.74 5.61
CA GLU A 66 19.80 -0.73 7.08
C GLU A 66 19.90 0.69 7.63
N ASP A 67 20.82 1.51 7.12
CA ASP A 67 20.99 2.90 7.54
C ASP A 67 19.78 3.75 7.14
N TYR A 68 19.18 3.49 5.98
CA TYR A 68 17.93 4.12 5.60
C TYR A 68 16.80 3.81 6.61
N PHE A 69 16.61 2.55 6.99
CA PHE A 69 15.57 2.18 7.98
C PHE A 69 15.82 2.76 9.37
N LYS A 70 17.08 2.89 9.79
CA LYS A 70 17.45 3.50 11.09
C LYS A 70 17.16 5.00 11.13
N ASN A 71 17.45 5.72 10.05
CA ASN A 71 17.43 7.19 10.04
C ASN A 71 16.14 7.81 9.45
N THR A 72 15.27 7.00 8.87
CA THR A 72 14.02 7.45 8.25
C THR A 72 12.84 7.15 9.15
N ASP A 73 11.81 7.99 9.20
CA ASP A 73 10.61 7.69 9.99
C ASP A 73 9.76 6.57 9.34
N THR A 74 9.01 5.82 10.16
CA THR A 74 8.19 4.67 9.69
C THR A 74 7.19 5.05 8.60
N LYS A 75 6.58 6.24 8.71
CA LYS A 75 5.61 6.69 7.72
C LYS A 75 6.27 6.88 6.36
N THR A 76 7.43 7.52 6.32
CA THR A 76 8.24 7.69 5.11
C THR A 76 8.63 6.34 4.51
N VAL A 77 9.10 5.38 5.32
CA VAL A 77 9.46 4.03 4.86
C VAL A 77 8.27 3.35 4.17
N ILE A 78 7.08 3.35 4.80
CA ILE A 78 5.87 2.76 4.21
C ILE A 78 5.47 3.45 2.90
N LEU A 79 5.55 4.79 2.85
CA LEU A 79 5.27 5.55 1.63
C LEU A 79 6.25 5.20 0.50
N ASP A 80 7.53 5.01 0.84
CA ASP A 80 8.57 4.64 -0.11
C ASP A 80 8.34 3.21 -0.64
N PHE A 81 7.88 2.26 0.18
CA PHE A 81 7.46 0.93 -0.29
C PHE A 81 6.30 1.01 -1.29
N LEU A 82 5.26 1.79 -0.96
CA LEU A 82 4.11 2.00 -1.85
C LEU A 82 4.56 2.60 -3.19
N CYS A 83 5.43 3.61 -3.15
CA CYS A 83 5.97 4.24 -4.34
C CYS A 83 6.82 3.26 -5.17
N CYS A 84 7.69 2.49 -4.53
CA CYS A 84 8.51 1.46 -5.18
C CYS A 84 7.64 0.46 -5.92
N GLU A 85 6.59 -0.05 -5.26
CA GLU A 85 5.66 -1.00 -5.88
C GLU A 85 4.95 -0.38 -7.10
N LEU A 86 4.49 0.86 -7.00
CA LEU A 86 3.88 1.56 -8.14
C LEU A 86 4.86 1.76 -9.30
N GLU A 87 6.15 2.05 -9.03
CA GLU A 87 7.18 2.12 -10.07
C GLU A 87 7.42 0.77 -10.77
N LYS A 88 7.39 -0.35 -10.04
CA LYS A 88 7.42 -1.71 -10.63
C LYS A 88 6.26 -1.91 -11.61
N HIS A 89 5.12 -1.28 -11.34
CA HIS A 89 3.92 -1.28 -12.18
C HIS A 89 3.87 -0.13 -13.22
N GLY A 90 4.97 0.57 -13.45
CA GLY A 90 5.13 1.50 -14.58
C GLY A 90 4.56 2.89 -14.32
N PHE A 91 4.34 3.25 -13.06
CA PHE A 91 4.16 4.64 -12.68
C PHE A 91 5.50 5.39 -12.77
N ASN A 92 5.41 6.67 -13.11
CA ASN A 92 6.54 7.59 -13.10
C ASN A 92 6.33 8.63 -12.01
N THR A 93 7.40 8.97 -11.30
CA THR A 93 7.42 9.98 -10.25
C THR A 93 7.22 11.36 -10.86
N LEU A 94 6.17 12.08 -10.43
CA LEU A 94 5.98 13.49 -10.73
C LEU A 94 6.57 14.36 -9.61
N SER A 95 6.37 13.93 -8.37
CA SER A 95 7.02 14.47 -7.17
C SER A 95 7.21 13.34 -6.16
N ARG A 96 7.87 13.59 -5.01
CA ARG A 96 8.28 12.55 -4.04
C ARG A 96 7.18 11.52 -3.73
N TYR A 97 5.93 11.95 -3.61
CA TYR A 97 4.81 11.07 -3.26
C TYR A 97 3.63 11.17 -4.22
N VAL A 98 3.87 11.74 -5.41
CA VAL A 98 2.86 11.81 -6.48
C VAL A 98 3.42 11.11 -7.69
N LEU A 99 2.75 10.04 -8.10
CA LEU A 99 3.13 9.25 -9.26
C LEU A 99 2.00 9.22 -10.28
N VAL A 100 2.36 9.11 -11.56
CA VAL A 100 1.41 9.12 -12.67
C VAL A 100 1.67 7.96 -13.62
N LYS A 101 0.59 7.36 -14.12
CA LYS A 101 0.60 6.38 -15.21
C LYS A 101 -0.62 6.60 -16.09
N ASN A 102 -0.41 6.94 -17.36
CA ASN A 102 -1.48 7.34 -18.26
C ASN A 102 -2.30 8.48 -17.62
N ASN A 103 -3.62 8.28 -17.43
CA ASN A 103 -4.50 9.23 -16.74
C ASN A 103 -4.73 8.90 -15.27
N ILE A 104 -3.97 7.99 -14.65
CA ILE A 104 -4.10 7.62 -13.24
C ILE A 104 -3.05 8.38 -12.43
N VAL A 105 -3.51 9.06 -11.38
CA VAL A 105 -2.67 9.73 -10.39
C VAL A 105 -2.73 8.95 -9.08
N ALA A 106 -1.56 8.69 -8.52
CA ALA A 106 -1.38 8.08 -7.20
C ALA A 106 -0.76 9.15 -6.28
N ASP A 107 -1.55 9.70 -5.37
CA ASP A 107 -1.11 10.68 -4.37
C ASP A 107 -0.97 9.98 -3.01
N MET A 108 0.27 9.60 -2.67
CA MET A 108 0.57 8.87 -1.44
C MET A 108 0.54 9.78 -0.21
N THR A 109 0.55 11.11 -0.36
CA THR A 109 0.33 12.01 0.78
C THR A 109 -1.12 11.97 1.26
N LYS A 110 -2.06 11.75 0.33
CA LYS A 110 -3.50 11.63 0.59
C LYS A 110 -3.99 10.19 0.64
N LEU A 111 -3.12 9.22 0.34
CA LEU A 111 -3.44 7.80 0.22
C LEU A 111 -4.58 7.56 -0.78
N LYS A 112 -4.56 8.28 -1.91
CA LYS A 112 -5.64 8.29 -2.91
C LYS A 112 -5.14 7.98 -4.30
N PHE A 113 -6.02 7.35 -5.07
CA PHE A 113 -5.83 7.04 -6.47
C PHE A 113 -7.04 7.54 -7.24
N PHE A 114 -6.80 8.33 -8.28
CA PHE A 114 -7.89 8.88 -9.07
C PHE A 114 -7.49 9.01 -10.53
N LYS A 115 -8.48 9.02 -11.41
CA LYS A 115 -8.27 9.39 -12.81
C LYS A 115 -8.31 10.88 -12.96
N ASN A 116 -7.24 11.47 -13.49
CA ASN A 116 -7.21 12.84 -13.92
C ASN A 116 -7.81 12.92 -15.34
N ASN A 117 -9.10 13.20 -15.43
CA ASN A 117 -9.77 13.51 -16.68
C ASN A 117 -10.10 15.00 -16.69
N THR A 118 -9.88 15.66 -17.81
CA THR A 118 -10.01 17.12 -17.99
C THR A 118 -11.44 17.66 -17.80
N SER A 119 -12.46 16.80 -17.69
CA SER A 119 -13.87 17.19 -17.71
C SER A 119 -14.69 16.85 -16.46
N GLU A 120 -14.13 16.15 -15.47
CA GLU A 120 -14.86 15.75 -14.26
C GLU A 120 -13.95 15.77 -13.02
N ALA A 121 -14.54 15.97 -11.83
CA ALA A 121 -13.85 15.72 -10.57
C ALA A 121 -13.22 14.31 -10.62
N GLY A 122 -11.94 14.21 -10.26
CA GLY A 122 -11.17 12.98 -10.44
C GLY A 122 -11.89 11.78 -9.84
N MET A 123 -12.20 10.77 -10.67
CA MET A 123 -12.90 9.57 -10.20
C MET A 123 -11.94 8.68 -9.41
N ASP A 124 -12.32 8.33 -8.18
CA ASP A 124 -11.57 7.40 -7.36
C ASP A 124 -11.47 6.02 -8.04
N VAL A 125 -10.27 5.45 -8.01
CA VAL A 125 -9.96 4.13 -8.57
C VAL A 125 -9.29 3.23 -7.54
N VAL A 126 -9.43 1.93 -7.76
CA VAL A 126 -8.68 0.91 -7.04
C VAL A 126 -7.66 0.31 -7.99
N LEU A 127 -6.41 0.24 -7.56
CA LEU A 127 -5.36 -0.39 -8.35
C LEU A 127 -5.31 -1.87 -7.99
N LYS A 128 -5.45 -2.74 -8.99
CA LYS A 128 -5.20 -4.17 -8.80
C LYS A 128 -3.75 -4.47 -9.15
N VAL A 129 -2.97 -4.81 -8.14
CA VAL A 129 -1.51 -5.04 -8.18
C VAL A 129 -1.19 -6.33 -7.43
N ASN A 130 -0.30 -7.17 -7.95
CA ASN A 130 0.10 -8.44 -7.31
C ASN A 130 -1.07 -9.33 -6.82
N ASN A 131 -2.18 -9.35 -7.56
CA ASN A 131 -3.48 -9.99 -7.24
C ASN A 131 -4.33 -9.33 -6.15
N GLU A 132 -3.81 -8.31 -5.49
CA GLU A 132 -4.46 -7.58 -4.40
C GLU A 132 -4.95 -6.20 -4.84
N TYR A 133 -5.63 -5.49 -3.95
CA TYR A 133 -6.29 -4.21 -4.22
C TYR A 133 -5.66 -3.09 -3.41
N MET A 134 -4.76 -2.34 -4.04
CA MET A 134 -4.19 -1.13 -3.47
C MET A 134 -5.19 0.02 -3.61
N CYS A 135 -5.70 0.48 -2.47
CA CYS A 135 -6.65 1.57 -2.35
C CYS A 135 -6.51 2.25 -0.99
N GLN A 136 -7.29 3.31 -0.76
CA GLN A 136 -7.23 4.02 0.52
C GLN A 136 -7.49 3.11 1.72
N TYR A 137 -8.42 2.16 1.61
CA TYR A 137 -8.74 1.23 2.71
C TYR A 137 -7.55 0.34 3.08
N SER A 138 -6.93 -0.34 2.11
CA SER A 138 -5.82 -1.25 2.38
C SER A 138 -4.58 -0.51 2.88
N ILE A 139 -4.31 0.68 2.35
CA ILE A 139 -3.21 1.52 2.82
C ILE A 139 -3.46 2.07 4.22
N LYS A 140 -4.67 2.55 4.54
CA LYS A 140 -5.03 2.98 5.90
C LYS A 140 -4.89 1.85 6.91
N ARG A 141 -5.24 0.61 6.53
CA ARG A 141 -5.05 -0.56 7.37
C ARG A 141 -3.56 -0.81 7.66
N LEU A 142 -2.68 -0.59 6.68
CA LEU A 142 -1.22 -0.67 6.87
C LEU A 142 -0.69 0.38 7.84
N PHE A 143 -1.09 1.64 7.69
CA PHE A 143 -0.67 2.71 8.62
C PHE A 143 -1.29 2.61 10.02
N GLY A 144 -2.47 1.98 10.13
CA GLY A 144 -3.17 1.79 11.40
C GLY A 144 -2.95 0.40 12.01
N LEU A 145 -2.00 -0.38 11.48
CA LEU A 145 -1.66 -1.66 12.07
C LEU A 145 -1.08 -1.42 13.46
N LYS A 146 -1.60 -2.14 14.45
CA LYS A 146 -1.05 -2.22 15.80
C LYS A 146 -0.48 -3.62 15.99
N VAL A 147 0.79 -3.70 16.35
CA VAL A 147 1.47 -4.99 16.55
C VAL A 147 1.44 -5.35 18.03
N GLU A 148 0.35 -6.01 18.44
CA GLU A 148 0.17 -6.54 19.78
C GLU A 148 0.23 -8.07 19.76
N GLY A 149 1.07 -8.66 20.61
CA GLY A 149 1.22 -10.11 20.74
C GLY A 149 2.68 -10.57 20.68
N ASP A 150 2.88 -11.87 20.48
CA ASP A 150 4.20 -12.43 20.22
C ASP A 150 4.71 -12.08 18.81
N ASP A 151 6.03 -12.21 18.61
CA ASP A 151 6.71 -11.82 17.39
C ASP A 151 6.17 -12.55 16.15
N HIS A 152 5.79 -13.83 16.30
CA HIS A 152 5.27 -14.62 15.18
C HIS A 152 3.89 -14.10 14.74
N TYR A 153 3.00 -13.87 15.69
CA TYR A 153 1.68 -13.29 15.41
C TYR A 153 1.79 -11.87 14.81
N CYS A 154 2.64 -11.02 15.38
CA CYS A 154 2.87 -9.67 14.86
C CYS A 154 3.43 -9.71 13.43
N GLY A 155 4.40 -10.58 13.17
CA GLY A 155 4.99 -10.78 11.84
C GLY A 155 3.96 -11.24 10.81
N GLN A 156 3.10 -12.19 11.18
CA GLN A 156 1.99 -12.64 10.33
C GLN A 156 1.03 -11.49 10.00
N GLN A 157 0.62 -10.71 11.00
CA GLN A 157 -0.31 -9.60 10.79
C GLN A 157 0.26 -8.51 9.89
N LEU A 158 1.56 -8.21 10.03
CA LEU A 158 2.25 -7.29 9.13
C LEU A 158 2.28 -7.83 7.70
N ALA A 159 2.68 -9.10 7.51
CA ALA A 159 2.75 -9.72 6.21
C ALA A 159 1.39 -9.70 5.49
N GLU A 160 0.31 -10.10 6.18
CA GLU A 160 -1.05 -10.07 5.64
C GLU A 160 -1.47 -8.65 5.24
N THR A 161 -1.11 -7.65 6.03
CA THR A 161 -1.51 -6.25 5.79
C THR A 161 -0.72 -5.63 4.64
N ILE A 162 0.58 -5.91 4.52
CA ILE A 162 1.44 -5.50 3.41
C ILE A 162 0.96 -6.12 2.10
N VAL A 163 0.71 -7.43 2.10
CA VAL A 163 0.20 -8.15 0.93
C VAL A 163 -1.16 -7.59 0.53
N ALA A 164 -2.08 -7.37 1.46
CA ALA A 164 -3.39 -6.78 1.18
C ALA A 164 -3.31 -5.34 0.61
N ALA A 165 -2.24 -4.60 0.91
CA ALA A 165 -1.94 -3.30 0.29
C ALA A 165 -1.31 -3.43 -1.11
N GLY A 166 -1.08 -4.66 -1.59
CA GLY A 166 -0.52 -4.95 -2.90
C GLY A 166 1.00 -4.91 -2.96
N ILE A 167 1.67 -4.83 -1.82
CA ILE A 167 3.13 -4.70 -1.74
C ILE A 167 3.75 -6.09 -1.68
N VAL A 168 4.81 -6.29 -2.47
CA VAL A 168 5.65 -7.49 -2.41
C VAL A 168 7.05 -7.07 -1.95
N THR A 169 7.52 -7.71 -0.88
CA THR A 169 8.80 -7.40 -0.23
C THR A 169 9.76 -8.59 -0.32
N GLU A 170 11.05 -8.29 -0.41
CA GLU A 170 12.12 -9.28 -0.22
C GLU A 170 12.20 -9.66 1.28
N PRO A 171 12.56 -10.92 1.62
CA PRO A 171 12.60 -11.37 3.03
C PRO A 171 13.43 -10.46 3.95
N ASP A 172 14.63 -10.05 3.52
CA ASP A 172 15.51 -9.22 4.34
C ASP A 172 14.93 -7.82 4.56
N THR A 173 14.32 -7.24 3.53
CA THR A 173 13.68 -5.92 3.63
C THR A 173 12.41 -5.97 4.48
N PHE A 174 11.69 -7.10 4.45
CA PHE A 174 10.55 -7.34 5.34
C PHE A 174 10.99 -7.38 6.81
N ILE A 175 12.08 -8.07 7.12
CA ILE A 175 12.62 -8.12 8.49
C ILE A 175 12.96 -6.72 8.99
N LEU A 176 13.63 -5.89 8.19
CA LEU A 176 13.94 -4.50 8.54
C LEU A 176 12.69 -3.66 8.81
N LEU A 177 11.64 -3.83 7.99
CA LEU A 177 10.37 -3.15 8.18
C LEU A 177 9.66 -3.61 9.47
N PHE A 178 9.65 -4.91 9.73
CA PHE A 178 9.08 -5.48 10.94
C PHE A 178 9.78 -4.95 12.19
N GLU A 179 11.12 -5.01 12.22
CA GLU A 179 11.90 -4.48 13.32
C GLU A 179 11.63 -3.00 13.58
N LYS A 180 11.48 -2.21 12.51
CA LYS A 180 11.22 -0.78 12.62
C LYS A 180 9.86 -0.49 13.24
N LEU A 181 8.81 -1.14 12.73
CA LEU A 181 7.45 -1.00 13.26
C LEU A 181 7.36 -1.41 14.72
N TYR A 182 8.03 -2.52 15.06
CA TYR A 182 8.01 -3.07 16.41
C TYR A 182 8.81 -2.21 17.42
N LYS A 183 9.94 -1.62 17.00
CA LYS A 183 10.72 -0.69 17.83
C LYS A 183 9.94 0.60 18.10
N ASP A 184 9.29 1.17 17.08
CA ASP A 184 8.53 2.41 17.21
C ASP A 184 7.31 2.25 18.16
N GLU A 185 6.62 1.11 18.14
CA GLU A 185 5.48 0.88 19.05
C GLU A 185 5.90 0.68 20.51
N LYS A 186 7.00 -0.03 20.79
CA LYS A 186 7.49 -0.17 22.18
C LYS A 186 7.94 1.14 22.79
N LEU A 187 8.44 2.09 21.99
CA LEU A 187 8.78 3.43 22.46
C LEU A 187 7.54 4.24 22.89
N VAL A 188 6.36 3.95 22.33
CA VAL A 188 5.10 4.64 22.68
C VAL A 188 4.44 4.06 23.93
N VAL A 189 4.66 2.77 24.25
CA VAL A 189 4.09 2.12 25.45
C VAL A 189 4.96 2.31 26.70
N SER A 190 6.20 2.76 26.54
CA SER A 190 7.19 2.89 27.62
C SER A 190 7.43 4.32 28.12
N GLY A 191 6.65 5.30 27.65
CA GLY A 191 6.74 6.72 28.04
C GLY A 191 5.43 7.25 28.58
#